data_AF-A0A7Y7H7S5-F1
#
_entry.id   AF-A0A7Y7H7S5-F1
#
_cell.length_a   1.000
_cell.length_b   1.000
_cell.length_c   1.000
_cell.angle_alpha   90.00
_cell.angle_beta   90.00
_cell.angle_gamma   90.00
#
_symmetry.space_group_name_H-M   'P 1'
#
loop_
_entity.id
_entity.type
_entity.pdbx_description
1 polymer ?
#
loop_
_entity_poly.entity_id
_entity_poly.type
_entity_poly.pdbx_seq_one_letter_code
_entity_poly.pdbx_strand_id
1 'polypeptide(L)'
;MPKIIMNERKWTLTVILLIALGIGIYNLINCINKRSMQTVSFKNCTENYYYSTQWPGMEGDEDHAAKGRLARCLCQSYLQKPDTAISRKIMEIYNSDGRRILFNTSHNKNYNKLDSIIKYRKMAFDTLALYD
;
A
#
# COMPACT_ATOMS: atom_id res chain seq x y z
N MET A 1 -43.13 -5.62 37.39
CA MET A 1 -42.11 -4.92 36.57
C MET A 1 -41.64 -3.70 37.34
N PRO A 2 -40.36 -3.57 37.69
CA PRO A 2 -39.88 -2.42 38.45
C PRO A 2 -39.99 -1.15 37.60
N LYS A 3 -40.75 -0.17 38.11
CA LYS A 3 -40.88 1.17 37.52
C LYS A 3 -39.62 1.95 37.90
N ILE A 4 -38.67 2.05 36.98
CA ILE A 4 -37.47 2.85 37.19
C ILE A 4 -37.87 4.32 37.15
N ILE A 5 -38.15 4.91 38.32
CA ILE A 5 -38.36 6.36 38.45
C ILE A 5 -36.97 6.99 38.52
N MET A 6 -36.43 7.33 37.36
CA MET A 6 -35.12 7.97 37.26
C MET A 6 -35.31 9.50 37.32
N ASN A 7 -34.58 10.15 38.22
CA ASN A 7 -34.63 11.61 38.40
C ASN A 7 -34.30 12.32 37.09
N GLU A 8 -35.09 13.32 36.69
CA GLU A 8 -34.95 14.06 35.42
C GLU A 8 -33.52 14.59 35.20
N ARG A 9 -32.84 15.03 36.26
CA ARG A 9 -31.43 15.47 36.20
C ARG A 9 -30.46 14.32 35.89
N LYS A 10 -30.75 13.11 36.34
CA LYS A 10 -29.92 11.92 36.04
C LYS A 10 -30.14 11.46 34.60
N TRP A 11 -31.38 11.53 34.10
CA TRP A 11 -31.72 11.15 32.74
C TRP A 11 -31.10 12.10 31.71
N THR A 12 -31.17 13.41 31.93
CA THR A 12 -30.49 14.40 31.07
C THR A 12 -28.98 14.22 31.04
N LEU A 13 -28.34 13.95 32.18
CA LEU A 13 -26.91 13.65 32.22
C LEU A 13 -26.54 12.37 31.45
N THR A 14 -27.34 11.30 31.57
CA THR A 14 -27.12 10.07 30.80
C THR A 14 -27.23 10.31 29.30
N VAL A 15 -28.22 11.09 28.84
CA VAL A 15 -28.39 11.41 27.42
C VAL A 15 -27.22 12.24 26.89
N ILE A 16 -26.77 13.25 27.64
CA ILE A 16 -25.61 14.08 27.25
C ILE A 16 -24.34 13.23 27.13
N LEU A 17 -24.12 12.30 28.07
CA LEU A 17 -22.97 11.39 28.05
C LEU A 17 -22.99 10.48 26.80
N LEU A 18 -24.16 9.95 26.44
CA LEU A 18 -24.33 9.12 25.24
C LEU A 18 -24.06 9.90 23.95
N ILE A 19 -24.52 11.15 23.88
CA ILE A 19 -24.26 12.03 22.73
C ILE A 19 -22.76 12.33 22.62
N ALA A 20 -22.11 12.68 23.73
CA ALA A 20 -20.67 12.95 23.76
C ALA A 20 -19.84 11.72 23.34
N LEU A 21 -20.22 10.53 23.81
CA LEU A 21 -19.61 9.27 23.40
C LEU A 21 -19.81 8.99 21.91
N GLY A 22 -21.02 9.20 21.38
CA GLY A 22 -21.32 9.03 19.95
C GLY A 22 -20.47 9.94 19.06
N ILE A 23 -20.36 11.22 19.43
CA ILE A 23 -19.51 12.19 18.71
C ILE A 23 -18.03 11.79 18.81
N GLY A 24 -17.57 11.35 19.98
CA GLY A 24 -16.20 10.88 20.19
C GLY A 24 -15.86 9.69 19.29
N ILE A 25 -16.72 8.67 19.24
CA ILE A 25 -16.54 7.48 18.40
C ILE A 25 -16.56 7.86 16.92
N TYR A 26 -17.49 8.72 16.49
CA TYR A 26 -17.57 9.17 15.10
C TYR A 26 -16.30 9.88 14.64
N ASN A 27 -15.77 10.81 15.45
CA ASN A 27 -14.53 11.51 15.14
C ASN A 27 -13.32 10.58 15.14
N LEU A 28 -13.29 9.58 16.04
CA LEU A 28 -12.23 8.59 16.10
C LEU A 28 -12.19 7.72 14.82
N ILE A 29 -13.34 7.22 14.36
CA ILE A 29 -13.46 6.42 13.14
C ILE A 29 -13.00 7.24 11.92
N ASN A 30 -13.42 8.50 11.81
CA ASN A 30 -13.01 9.37 10.71
C ASN A 30 -11.52 9.70 10.74
N CYS A 31 -10.88 9.74 11.91
CA CYS A 31 -9.44 9.94 12.01
C CYS A 31 -8.65 8.70 11.55
N ILE A 32 -9.11 7.50 11.94
CA ILE A 32 -8.50 6.21 11.58
C ILE A 32 -8.57 5.97 10.06
N ASN A 33 -9.66 6.38 9.42
CA ASN A 33 -9.88 6.12 7.99
C ASN A 33 -9.27 7.15 7.04
N LYS A 34 -8.49 8.12 7.54
CA LYS A 34 -7.80 9.08 6.66
C LYS A 34 -6.73 8.36 5.84
N ARG A 35 -6.98 8.26 4.55
CA ARG A 35 -6.00 7.80 3.56
C ARG A 35 -5.50 8.99 2.77
N SER A 36 -4.18 9.08 2.62
CA SER A 36 -3.58 10.05 1.71
C SER A 36 -3.27 9.36 0.40
N MET A 37 -3.55 10.04 -0.71
CA MET A 37 -3.07 9.61 -2.01
C MET A 37 -1.58 9.91 -2.11
N GLN A 38 -0.82 8.94 -2.59
CA GLN A 38 0.59 9.04 -2.91
C GLN A 38 0.79 8.66 -4.37
N THR A 39 1.84 9.20 -4.97
CA THR A 39 2.18 8.97 -6.37
C THR A 39 3.64 8.58 -6.46
N VAL A 40 3.90 7.45 -7.10
CA VAL A 40 5.23 7.03 -7.51
C VAL A 40 5.29 7.12 -9.03
N SER A 41 6.26 7.89 -9.56
CA SER A 41 6.39 8.10 -10.99
C SER A 41 7.85 8.03 -11.44
N PHE A 42 8.03 7.57 -12.68
CA PHE A 42 9.31 7.59 -13.37
C PHE A 42 9.07 7.59 -14.88
N LYS A 43 9.55 8.65 -15.56
CA LYS A 43 9.32 8.88 -16.98
C LYS A 43 7.83 8.82 -17.35
N ASN A 44 7.45 7.89 -18.22
CA ASN A 44 6.08 7.71 -18.72
C ASN A 44 5.24 6.76 -17.86
N CYS A 45 5.77 6.27 -16.75
CA CYS A 45 5.06 5.39 -15.83
C CYS A 45 4.72 6.13 -14.55
N THR A 46 3.45 6.14 -14.18
CA THR A 46 2.94 6.78 -12.96
C THR A 46 1.95 5.85 -12.30
N GLU A 47 2.15 5.58 -11.02
CA GLU A 47 1.29 4.76 -10.20
C GLU A 47 0.82 5.57 -9.01
N ASN A 48 -0.49 5.53 -8.78
CA ASN A 48 -1.10 6.13 -7.60
C ASN A 48 -1.47 5.02 -6.62
N TYR A 49 -1.29 5.29 -5.34
CA TYR A 49 -1.75 4.41 -4.28
C TYR A 49 -2.25 5.24 -3.10
N TYR A 50 -3.14 4.65 -2.32
CA TYR A 50 -3.58 5.25 -1.06
C TYR A 50 -2.80 4.59 0.05
N TYR A 51 -2.39 5.38 1.04
CA TYR A 51 -1.74 4.86 2.23
C TYR A 51 -2.37 5.48 3.48
N SER A 52 -2.48 4.68 4.54
CA SER A 52 -3.07 5.10 5.81
C SER A 52 -2.19 6.13 6.50
N THR A 53 -2.68 7.34 6.74
CA THR A 53 -1.93 8.38 7.46
C THR A 53 -1.68 8.06 8.93
N GLN A 54 -2.15 6.91 9.42
CA GLN A 54 -2.00 6.49 10.80
C GLN A 54 -0.55 6.11 11.16
N TRP A 55 0.29 5.75 10.18
CA TRP A 55 1.66 5.27 10.43
C TRP A 55 2.73 5.96 9.56
N PRO A 56 2.88 7.31 9.65
CA PRO A 56 3.78 8.09 8.78
C PRO A 56 5.21 7.55 8.84
N GLY A 57 5.74 7.13 7.70
CA GLY A 57 7.13 6.65 7.55
C GLY A 57 7.34 5.14 7.61
N MET A 58 6.29 4.33 7.80
CA MET A 58 6.36 2.90 7.42
C MET A 58 6.06 2.79 5.92
N GLU A 59 7.06 2.41 5.12
CA GLU A 59 6.80 1.88 3.77
C GLU A 59 5.90 0.64 3.96
N GLY A 60 4.61 0.80 3.64
CA GLY A 60 3.64 -0.28 3.73
C GLY A 60 3.64 -1.13 2.47
N ASP A 61 2.97 -2.28 2.55
CA ASP A 61 2.75 -3.19 1.43
C ASP A 61 2.17 -2.48 0.18
N GLU A 62 1.40 -1.42 0.38
CA GLU A 62 0.82 -0.59 -0.68
C GLU A 62 1.89 0.15 -1.51
N ASP A 63 2.95 0.68 -0.87
CA ASP A 63 4.06 1.34 -1.55
C ASP A 63 4.92 0.32 -2.31
N HIS A 64 5.18 -0.84 -1.69
CA HIS A 64 5.81 -1.94 -2.40
C HIS A 64 4.94 -2.38 -3.60
N ALA A 65 3.62 -2.43 -3.49
CA ALA A 65 2.73 -2.80 -4.60
C ALA A 65 2.84 -1.79 -5.74
N ALA A 66 2.84 -0.50 -5.39
CA ALA A 66 2.98 0.59 -6.34
C ALA A 66 4.34 0.55 -7.06
N LYS A 67 5.45 0.34 -6.34
CA LYS A 67 6.79 0.16 -6.93
C LYS A 67 6.83 -1.05 -7.88
N GLY A 68 6.16 -2.15 -7.53
CA GLY A 68 6.04 -3.33 -8.41
C GLY A 68 5.28 -3.05 -9.71
N ARG A 69 4.11 -2.38 -9.62
CA ARG A 69 3.34 -1.97 -10.81
C ARG A 69 4.13 -0.98 -11.68
N LEU A 70 4.82 -0.02 -11.06
CA LEU A 70 5.71 0.91 -11.75
C LEU A 70 6.77 0.14 -12.55
N ALA A 71 7.45 -0.82 -11.93
CA ALA A 71 8.48 -1.62 -12.60
C ALA A 71 7.92 -2.44 -13.78
N ARG A 72 6.68 -2.95 -13.68
CA ARG A 72 6.01 -3.62 -14.81
C ARG A 72 5.77 -2.68 -15.99
N CYS A 73 5.28 -1.47 -15.73
CA CYS A 73 5.14 -0.44 -16.75
C CYS A 73 6.49 -0.10 -17.37
N LEU A 74 7.53 0.08 -16.55
CA LEU A 74 8.89 0.36 -17.02
C LEU A 74 9.45 -0.76 -17.90
N CYS A 75 9.18 -2.03 -17.57
CA CYS A 75 9.56 -3.16 -18.43
C CYS A 75 8.89 -3.07 -19.81
N GLN A 76 7.62 -2.68 -19.88
CA GLN A 76 6.92 -2.50 -21.17
C GLN A 76 7.50 -1.32 -21.96
N SER A 77 7.76 -0.21 -21.27
CA SER A 77 8.40 0.97 -21.86
C SER A 77 9.77 0.64 -22.43
N TYR A 78 10.59 -0.13 -21.68
CA TYR A 78 11.90 -0.60 -22.13
C TYR A 78 11.83 -1.51 -23.36
N LEU A 79 10.83 -2.41 -23.43
CA LEU A 79 10.63 -3.28 -24.60
C LEU A 79 10.27 -2.50 -25.86
N GLN A 80 9.57 -1.37 -25.73
CA GLN A 80 9.24 -0.50 -26.86
C GLN A 80 10.43 0.37 -27.27
N LYS A 81 11.11 0.95 -26.29
CA LYS A 81 12.28 1.81 -26.50
C LYS A 81 13.29 1.59 -25.38
N PRO A 82 14.36 0.82 -25.65
CA PRO A 82 15.41 0.57 -24.67
C PRO A 82 16.02 1.88 -24.18
N ASP A 83 16.17 1.99 -22.87
CA ASP A 83 16.63 3.21 -22.22
C ASP A 83 17.40 2.86 -20.95
N THR A 84 18.60 3.42 -20.81
CA THR A 84 19.54 3.10 -19.73
C THR A 84 19.07 3.60 -18.37
N ALA A 85 18.25 4.64 -18.31
CA ALA A 85 17.66 5.10 -17.06
C ALA A 85 16.48 4.20 -16.64
N ILE A 86 15.69 3.73 -17.61
CA ILE A 86 14.63 2.75 -17.35
C ILE A 86 15.23 1.43 -16.85
N SER A 87 16.27 0.92 -17.51
CA SER A 87 16.93 -0.33 -17.06
C SER A 87 17.48 -0.22 -15.64
N ARG A 88 18.15 0.90 -15.32
CA ARG A 88 18.66 1.15 -13.98
C ARG A 88 17.54 1.17 -12.94
N LYS A 89 16.42 1.83 -13.23
CA LYS A 89 15.28 1.90 -12.31
C LYS A 89 14.59 0.55 -12.11
N ILE A 90 14.45 -0.25 -13.17
CA ILE A 90 13.95 -1.64 -13.08
C ILE A 90 14.85 -2.45 -12.14
N MET A 91 16.17 -2.38 -12.32
CA MET A 91 17.12 -3.11 -11.47
C MET A 91 17.13 -2.60 -10.03
N GLU A 92 16.98 -1.30 -9.81
CA GLU A 92 16.85 -0.70 -8.49
C GLU A 92 15.64 -1.29 -7.74
N ILE A 93 14.46 -1.29 -8.37
CA ILE A 93 13.23 -1.86 -7.78
C ILE A 93 13.34 -3.37 -7.59
N TYR A 94 13.97 -4.09 -8.53
CA TYR A 94 14.17 -5.54 -8.40
C TYR A 94 15.11 -5.91 -7.23
N ASN A 95 16.11 -5.08 -6.97
CA ASN A 95 17.06 -5.29 -5.87
C ASN A 95 16.52 -4.79 -4.52
N SER A 96 15.38 -4.08 -4.49
CA SER A 96 14.75 -3.63 -3.24
C SER A 96 13.89 -4.73 -2.60
N ASP A 97 13.66 -4.59 -1.30
CA ASP A 97 12.57 -5.24 -0.55
C ASP A 97 12.52 -6.77 -0.69
N GLY A 98 13.69 -7.41 -0.76
CA GLY A 98 13.80 -8.87 -0.83
C GLY A 98 13.26 -9.50 -2.12
N ARG A 99 12.78 -8.73 -3.10
CA ARG A 99 12.20 -9.26 -4.37
C ARG A 99 13.17 -10.15 -5.12
N ARG A 100 14.42 -9.73 -5.23
CA ARG A 100 15.51 -10.55 -5.80
C ARG A 100 15.66 -11.89 -5.08
N ILE A 101 15.55 -11.90 -3.76
CA ILE A 101 15.69 -13.12 -2.96
C ILE A 101 14.51 -14.03 -3.27
N LEU A 102 13.28 -13.54 -3.11
CA LEU A 102 12.04 -14.29 -3.37
C LEU A 102 12.00 -14.88 -4.78
N PHE A 103 12.39 -14.09 -5.78
CA PHE A 103 12.36 -14.53 -7.18
C PHE A 103 13.47 -15.55 -7.50
N ASN A 104 14.69 -15.36 -6.97
CA ASN A 104 15.79 -16.31 -7.22
C ASN A 104 15.64 -17.62 -6.43
N THR A 105 15.14 -17.59 -5.18
CA THR A 105 14.95 -18.81 -4.38
C THR A 105 13.79 -19.66 -4.89
N SER A 106 12.71 -19.03 -5.40
CA SER A 106 11.54 -19.74 -5.93
C SER A 106 11.81 -20.57 -7.19
N HIS A 107 12.93 -20.37 -7.89
CA HIS A 107 13.09 -20.88 -9.25
C HIS A 107 14.43 -21.57 -9.56
N ASN A 108 15.28 -21.82 -8.55
CA ASN A 108 16.55 -22.55 -8.66
C ASN A 108 17.44 -22.11 -9.86
N LYS A 109 17.32 -20.83 -10.24
CA LYS A 109 17.96 -20.22 -11.41
C LYS A 109 18.34 -18.78 -11.06
N ASN A 110 19.52 -18.36 -11.50
CA ASN A 110 20.02 -17.01 -11.29
C ASN A 110 19.39 -16.06 -12.33
N TYR A 111 18.39 -15.28 -11.93
CA TYR A 111 17.73 -14.31 -12.80
C TYR A 111 18.20 -12.87 -12.58
N ASN A 112 19.46 -12.67 -12.18
CA ASN A 112 20.02 -11.32 -11.96
C ASN A 112 20.29 -10.52 -13.24
N LYS A 113 19.84 -11.00 -14.40
CA LYS A 113 19.97 -10.29 -15.68
C LYS A 113 18.68 -9.55 -16.00
N LEU A 114 18.80 -8.32 -16.46
CA LEU A 114 17.67 -7.47 -16.84
C LEU A 114 16.70 -8.18 -17.80
N ASP A 115 17.21 -8.86 -18.83
CA ASP A 115 16.37 -9.55 -19.82
C ASP A 115 15.51 -10.65 -19.19
N SER A 116 16.06 -11.38 -18.21
CA SER A 116 15.32 -12.37 -17.45
C SER A 116 14.21 -11.73 -16.63
N ILE A 117 14.51 -10.62 -15.94
CA ILE A 117 13.56 -9.88 -15.13
C ILE A 117 12.42 -9.36 -16.02
N ILE A 118 12.74 -8.80 -17.19
CA ILE A 118 11.73 -8.30 -18.15
C ILE A 118 10.88 -9.45 -18.70
N LYS A 119 11.49 -10.59 -19.02
CA LYS A 119 10.80 -11.79 -19.50
C LYS A 119 9.79 -12.31 -18.47
N TYR A 120 10.17 -12.35 -17.20
CA TYR A 120 9.33 -12.84 -16.10
C TYR A 120 8.76 -11.71 -15.24
N ARG A 121 8.60 -10.51 -15.80
CA ARG A 121 8.24 -9.28 -15.07
C ARG A 121 6.99 -9.37 -14.19
N LYS A 122 6.00 -10.19 -14.56
CA LYS A 122 4.83 -10.43 -13.71
C LYS A 122 5.27 -11.11 -12.41
N MET A 123 5.98 -12.23 -12.50
CA MET A 123 6.47 -12.97 -11.35
C MET A 123 7.48 -12.15 -10.51
N ALA A 124 8.35 -11.38 -11.15
CA ALA A 124 9.35 -10.58 -10.45
C ALA A 124 8.77 -9.40 -9.65
N PHE A 125 7.59 -8.88 -10.03
CA PHE A 125 7.03 -7.66 -9.46
C PHE A 125 5.62 -7.81 -8.85
N ASP A 126 4.92 -8.94 -9.07
CA ASP A 126 3.59 -9.25 -8.51
C ASP A 126 3.66 -9.94 -7.13
N THR A 127 4.82 -9.98 -6.46
CA THR A 127 5.05 -10.68 -5.18
C THR A 127 4.23 -10.19 -3.98
N LEU A 128 3.25 -9.31 -4.19
CA LEU A 128 2.25 -8.93 -3.20
C LEU A 128 0.91 -9.68 -3.35
N ALA A 129 0.81 -10.64 -4.28
CA ALA A 129 -0.36 -11.51 -4.41
C ALA A 129 -0.42 -12.67 -3.38
N LEU A 130 0.29 -12.58 -2.25
CA LEU A 130 0.36 -13.65 -1.23
C LEU A 130 -0.15 -13.23 0.17
N TYR A 131 -0.89 -12.14 0.26
CA TYR A 131 -1.60 -11.76 1.49
C TYR A 131 -3.07 -11.44 1.15
N ASP A 132 -3.80 -12.47 0.71
CA ASP A 132 -5.26 -12.55 0.89
C ASP A 132 -5.56 -12.97 2.34
#